data_AF-A0A1H7XWL5-F1
#
_entry.id   AF-A0A1H7XWL5-F1
#
_cell.length_a   1.000
_cell.length_b   1.000
_cell.length_c   1.000
_cell.angle_alpha   90.00
_cell.angle_beta   90.00
_cell.angle_gamma   90.00
#
_symmetry.space_group_name_H-M   'P 1'
#
loop_
_entity.id
_entity.type
_entity.pdbx_description
1 polymer ?
#
loop_
_entity_poly.entity_id
_entity_poly.type
_entity_poly.pdbx_seq_one_letter_code
_entity_poly.pdbx_strand_id
1 'polypeptide(L)'
;MIIGIDPGRDKCGLVLVKEENQIVVQTVVETNDLINRIKELDNDYNIDRIIIGDGTLSSEIVERIRINYNSEVKIEVIDETGSTLEARELYWQENPPKNWRRLIPISFQTPPRPIDDYAALVLVKRFLAKSKE
;
A
#
# COMPACT_ATOMS: atom_id res chain seq x y z
N MET A 1 -8.81 4.26 11.10
CA MET A 1 -7.50 3.78 10.59
C MET A 1 -7.71 2.88 9.38
N ILE A 2 -6.94 3.08 8.32
CA ILE A 2 -7.08 2.35 7.06
C ILE A 2 -5.73 1.72 6.69
N ILE A 3 -5.74 0.41 6.43
CA ILE A 3 -4.60 -0.29 5.86
C ILE A 3 -4.74 -0.31 4.33
N GLY A 4 -3.64 -0.08 3.61
CA GLY A 4 -3.50 -0.38 2.19
C GLY A 4 -2.53 -1.52 1.97
N ILE A 5 -2.86 -2.42 1.05
CA ILE A 5 -2.04 -3.57 0.68
C ILE A 5 -1.89 -3.62 -0.83
N ASP A 6 -0.64 -3.62 -1.30
CA ASP A 6 -0.29 -3.96 -2.68
C ASP A 6 0.13 -5.45 -2.72
N PRO A 7 -0.72 -6.34 -3.26
CA PRO A 7 -0.55 -7.78 -3.12
C PRO A 7 0.57 -8.32 -4.02
N GLY A 8 1.53 -9.04 -3.44
CA GLY A 8 2.57 -9.73 -4.19
C GLY A 8 2.84 -11.15 -3.70
N ARG A 9 3.53 -11.94 -4.53
CA ARG A 9 3.76 -13.37 -4.27
C ARG A 9 4.63 -13.59 -3.05
N ASP A 10 5.80 -12.96 -3.06
CA ASP A 10 6.78 -13.11 -1.98
C ASP A 10 6.64 -12.00 -0.95
N LYS A 11 6.30 -10.79 -1.40
CA LYS A 11 6.20 -9.59 -0.57
C LYS A 11 4.96 -8.78 -0.92
N CYS A 12 4.43 -8.08 0.07
CA CYS A 12 3.34 -7.12 -0.11
C CYS A 12 3.79 -5.74 0.35
N GLY A 13 3.43 -4.70 -0.41
CA GLY A 13 3.45 -3.34 0.10
C GLY A 13 2.36 -3.17 1.15
N LEU A 14 2.68 -2.53 2.28
CA LEU A 14 1.73 -2.26 3.35
C LEU A 14 1.88 -0.81 3.83
N VAL A 15 0.74 -0.12 3.94
CA VAL A 15 0.66 1.20 4.53
C VAL A 15 -0.48 1.25 5.55
N LEU A 16 -0.29 1.98 6.64
CA LEU A 16 -1.33 2.35 7.59
C LEU A 16 -1.48 3.85 7.56
N VAL A 17 -2.70 4.34 7.33
CA VAL A 17 -3.00 5.77 7.36
C VAL A 17 -4.17 6.10 8.29
N LYS A 18 -4.20 7.34 8.74
CA LYS A 18 -5.40 7.97 9.29
C LYS A 18 -6.30 8.48 8.17
N GLU A 19 -7.58 8.72 8.46
CA GLU A 19 -8.56 9.25 7.50
C GLU A 19 -8.15 10.61 6.90
N GLU A 20 -7.32 11.38 7.60
CA GLU A 20 -6.72 12.63 7.13
C GLU A 20 -5.52 12.45 6.19
N ASN A 21 -5.32 11.24 5.66
CA ASN A 21 -4.21 10.89 4.75
C ASN A 21 -2.82 10.98 5.41
N GLN A 22 -2.77 10.98 6.75
CA GLN A 22 -1.52 10.94 7.51
C GLN A 22 -1.00 9.51 7.57
N ILE A 23 0.23 9.30 7.06
CA ILE A 23 0.92 8.00 7.11
C ILE A 23 1.39 7.74 8.54
N VAL A 24 1.03 6.56 9.07
CA VAL A 24 1.48 6.06 10.39
C VAL A 24 2.57 5.01 10.19
N VAL A 25 2.36 4.08 9.26
CA VAL A 25 3.32 3.03 8.88
C VAL A 25 3.38 2.94 7.37
N GLN A 26 4.56 2.78 6.81
CA GLN A 26 4.78 2.47 5.40
C GLN A 26 5.95 1.49 5.31
N THR A 27 5.70 0.29 4.81
CA THR A 27 6.68 -0.79 4.79
C THR A 27 6.38 -1.81 3.69
N VAL A 28 7.37 -2.63 3.37
CA VAL A 28 7.18 -3.88 2.61
C VAL A 28 7.29 -5.03 3.61
N VAL A 29 6.39 -6.01 3.52
CA VAL A 29 6.39 -7.20 4.38
C VAL A 29 6.41 -8.48 3.55
N GLU A 30 6.96 -9.55 4.10
CA GLU A 30 6.85 -10.87 3.48
C GLU A 30 5.38 -11.30 3.46
N THR A 31 4.90 -11.84 2.34
CA THR A 31 3.49 -12.23 2.16
C THR A 31 3.05 -13.28 3.17
N ASN A 32 3.97 -14.11 3.67
CA ASN A 32 3.71 -15.08 4.72
C ASN A 32 3.48 -14.44 6.10
N ASP A 33 4.08 -13.27 6.35
CA ASP A 33 3.99 -12.56 7.63
C ASP A 33 2.94 -11.45 7.64
N LEU A 34 2.35 -11.14 6.49
CA LEU A 34 1.34 -10.09 6.31
C LEU A 34 0.22 -10.13 7.36
N ILE A 35 -0.32 -11.32 7.67
CA ILE A 35 -1.42 -11.46 8.63
C ILE A 35 -0.97 -11.13 10.06
N ASN A 36 0.23 -11.54 10.45
CA ASN A 36 0.78 -11.20 11.77
C ASN A 36 0.98 -9.70 11.87
N ARG A 37 1.52 -9.08 10.81
CA ARG A 37 1.70 -7.63 10.77
C ARG A 37 0.37 -6.87 10.89
N ILE A 38 -0.68 -7.33 10.22
CA ILE A 38 -2.02 -6.73 10.35
C ILE A 38 -2.51 -6.81 11.80
N LYS A 39 -2.36 -7.96 12.47
CA LYS A 39 -2.76 -8.14 13.88
C LYS A 39 -1.99 -7.22 14.83
N GLU A 40 -0.68 -7.08 14.64
CA GLU A 40 0.13 -6.15 15.43
C GLU A 40 -0.38 -4.71 15.29
N LEU A 41 -0.60 -4.27 14.06
CA LEU A 41 -1.10 -2.91 13.79
C LEU A 41 -2.52 -2.71 14.34
N ASP A 42 -3.35 -3.75 14.33
CA ASP A 42 -4.70 -3.67 14.88
C ASP A 42 -4.72 -3.53 16.39
N ASN A 43 -3.86 -4.25 17.10
CA ASN A 43 -3.73 -4.10 18.55
C ASN A 43 -3.33 -2.67 18.96
N ASP A 44 -2.48 -2.01 18.15
CA ASP A 44 -1.96 -0.68 18.46
C ASP A 44 -2.87 0.46 17.98
N TYR A 45 -3.60 0.26 16.87
CA TYR A 45 -4.26 1.34 16.14
C TYR A 45 -5.75 1.12 15.84
N ASN A 46 -6.32 -0.06 16.09
CA ASN A 46 -7.73 -0.41 15.83
C ASN A 46 -8.14 -0.15 14.37
N ILE A 47 -7.89 -1.13 13.50
CA ILE A 47 -8.10 -1.03 12.05
C ILE A 47 -9.59 -1.12 11.70
N ASP A 48 -10.08 -0.11 10.98
CA ASP A 48 -11.49 -0.07 10.56
C ASP A 48 -11.70 -0.70 9.18
N ARG A 49 -10.69 -0.61 8.32
CA ARG A 49 -10.78 -0.99 6.90
C ARG A 49 -9.43 -1.42 6.33
N ILE A 50 -9.47 -2.36 5.41
CA ILE A 50 -8.33 -2.81 4.62
C ILE A 50 -8.67 -2.61 3.13
N ILE A 51 -7.79 -1.92 2.42
CA ILE A 51 -7.84 -1.68 0.98
C ILE A 51 -6.79 -2.56 0.33
N ILE A 52 -7.15 -3.30 -0.71
CA ILE A 52 -6.27 -4.25 -1.41
C ILE A 52 -6.31 -3.96 -2.91
N GLY A 53 -5.15 -3.96 -3.56
CA GLY A 53 -5.09 -3.92 -5.03
C GLY A 53 -5.76 -5.15 -5.66
N ASP A 54 -6.33 -5.02 -6.85
CA ASP A 54 -7.02 -6.10 -7.55
C ASP A 54 -6.10 -7.04 -8.34
N GLY A 55 -4.81 -7.04 -8.03
CA GLY A 55 -3.81 -7.90 -8.63
C GLY A 55 -4.10 -9.40 -8.48
N THR A 56 -3.28 -10.21 -9.15
CA THR A 56 -3.53 -11.66 -9.32
C THR A 56 -3.68 -12.44 -8.00
N LEU A 57 -3.08 -11.94 -6.91
CA LEU A 57 -3.11 -12.59 -5.59
C LEU A 57 -4.09 -11.95 -4.60
N SER A 58 -4.86 -10.94 -5.04
CA SER A 58 -5.81 -10.22 -4.20
C SER A 58 -6.83 -11.14 -3.53
N SER A 59 -7.45 -12.04 -4.30
CA SER A 59 -8.44 -13.02 -3.80
C SER A 59 -7.86 -13.95 -2.73
N GLU A 60 -6.61 -14.40 -2.89
CA GLU A 60 -5.95 -15.27 -1.91
C GLU A 60 -5.67 -14.50 -0.61
N ILE A 61 -5.20 -13.27 -0.71
CA ILE A 61 -4.95 -12.43 0.46
C ILE A 61 -6.25 -12.10 1.19
N VAL A 62 -7.32 -11.76 0.47
CA VAL A 62 -8.66 -11.54 1.06
C VAL A 62 -9.09 -12.77 1.86
N GLU A 63 -9.00 -13.96 1.28
CA GLU A 63 -9.38 -15.20 1.96
C GLU A 63 -8.52 -15.44 3.21
N ARG A 64 -7.20 -15.25 3.10
CA ARG A 64 -6.29 -15.38 4.25
C ARG A 64 -6.64 -14.40 5.37
N ILE A 65 -7.03 -13.16 5.06
CA ILE A 65 -7.47 -12.17 6.05
C ILE A 65 -8.78 -12.60 6.70
N ARG A 66 -9.77 -13.06 5.92
CA ARG A 66 -11.07 -13.52 6.43
C ARG A 66 -10.94 -14.72 7.38
N ILE A 67 -10.07 -15.68 7.05
CA ILE A 67 -9.84 -16.88 7.86
C ILE A 67 -9.00 -16.57 9.11
N ASN A 68 -7.92 -15.81 8.97
CA ASN A 68 -6.86 -15.77 9.99
C ASN A 68 -6.82 -14.50 10.83
N TYR A 69 -7.52 -13.44 10.43
CA TYR A 69 -7.53 -12.15 11.14
C TYR A 69 -8.92 -11.80 11.67
N ASN A 70 -9.84 -11.40 10.80
CA ASN A 70 -11.18 -10.98 11.21
C ASN A 70 -12.15 -11.12 10.03
N SER A 71 -13.19 -11.93 10.20
CA SER A 71 -14.21 -12.15 9.16
C SER A 71 -15.10 -10.93 8.93
N GLU A 72 -15.17 -9.98 9.87
CA GLU A 72 -16.06 -8.82 9.82
C GLU A 72 -15.37 -7.52 9.38
N VAL A 73 -14.03 -7.48 9.29
CA VAL A 73 -13.30 -6.27 8.88
C VAL A 73 -13.75 -5.82 7.48
N LYS A 74 -13.93 -4.51 7.26
CA LYS A 74 -14.30 -4.02 5.93
C LYS A 74 -13.10 -4.18 5.00
N ILE A 75 -13.26 -4.96 3.92
CA ILE A 75 -12.23 -5.14 2.90
C ILE A 75 -12.78 -4.61 1.59
N GLU A 76 -12.01 -3.75 0.93
CA GLU A 76 -12.32 -3.26 -0.41
C GLU A 76 -11.16 -3.58 -1.35
N VAL A 77 -11.52 -4.18 -2.48
CA VAL A 77 -10.59 -4.47 -3.55
C VAL A 77 -10.75 -3.36 -4.60
N ILE A 78 -9.64 -2.72 -4.98
CA ILE A 78 -9.66 -1.59 -5.90
C ILE A 78 -8.65 -1.78 -7.03
N ASP A 79 -8.95 -1.14 -8.16
CA ASP A 79 -8.11 -1.17 -9.36
C ASP A 79 -6.67 -0.68 -9.08
N GLU A 80 -5.71 -1.57 -9.28
CA GLU A 80 -4.28 -1.30 -9.15
C GLU A 80 -3.65 -0.82 -10.46
N THR A 81 -4.41 -0.74 -11.56
CA THR A 81 -3.90 -0.30 -12.86
C THR A 81 -3.22 1.06 -12.75
N GLY A 82 -1.98 1.14 -13.24
CA GLY A 82 -1.17 2.37 -13.22
C GLY A 82 -0.61 2.76 -11.84
N SER A 83 -0.93 2.02 -10.77
CA SER A 83 -0.47 2.33 -9.41
C SER A 83 1.06 2.35 -9.30
N THR A 84 1.78 1.49 -10.03
CA THR A 84 3.25 1.49 -10.07
C THR A 84 3.83 2.79 -10.66
N LEU A 85 3.18 3.35 -11.68
CA LEU A 85 3.63 4.61 -12.29
C LEU A 85 3.40 5.78 -11.33
N GLU A 86 2.22 5.85 -10.72
CA GLU A 86 1.88 6.84 -9.69
C GLU A 86 2.78 6.72 -8.46
N ALA A 87 3.09 5.48 -8.03
CA ALA A 87 3.99 5.21 -6.92
C ALA A 87 5.41 5.73 -7.20
N ARG A 88 5.89 5.58 -8.45
CA ARG A 88 7.18 6.12 -8.86
C ARG A 88 7.18 7.65 -8.82
N GLU A 89 6.12 8.29 -9.30
CA GLU A 89 6.00 9.75 -9.24
C GLU A 89 5.97 10.24 -7.79
N LEU A 90 5.18 9.59 -6.93
CA LEU A 90 5.08 9.89 -5.51
C LEU A 90 6.41 9.71 -4.77
N TYR A 91 7.15 8.63 -5.07
CA TYR A 91 8.50 8.41 -4.55
C TYR A 91 9.41 9.60 -4.83
N TRP A 92 9.44 10.09 -6.07
CA TRP A 92 10.33 11.18 -6.48
C TRP A 92 9.88 12.56 -5.97
N GLN A 93 8.59 12.75 -5.69
CA GLN A 93 8.09 13.96 -5.01
C GLN A 93 8.61 14.04 -3.57
N GLU A 94 8.59 12.92 -2.84
CA GLU A 94 9.09 12.86 -1.46
C GLU A 94 10.62 12.76 -1.38
N ASN A 95 11.24 12.14 -2.38
CA ASN A 95 12.67 11.88 -2.45
C ASN A 95 13.27 12.51 -3.71
N PRO A 96 13.33 13.85 -3.81
CA PRO A 96 13.80 14.52 -5.02
C PRO A 96 15.22 14.06 -5.39
N PRO A 97 15.51 13.84 -6.70
CA PRO A 97 16.78 13.29 -7.13
C PRO A 97 17.96 14.20 -6.75
N LYS A 98 19.00 13.60 -6.18
CA LYS A 98 20.21 14.30 -5.70
C LYS A 98 21.43 13.97 -6.55
N ASN A 99 22.46 14.82 -6.49
CA ASN A 99 23.73 14.64 -7.20
C ASN A 99 23.53 14.52 -8.73
N TRP A 100 24.23 13.61 -9.39
CA TRP A 100 24.17 13.40 -10.84
C TRP A 100 22.75 13.08 -11.34
N ARG A 101 21.91 12.46 -10.49
CA ARG A 101 20.51 12.16 -10.81
C ARG A 101 19.65 13.40 -11.05
N ARG A 102 20.06 14.58 -10.58
CA ARG A 102 19.34 15.84 -10.85
C ARG A 102 19.39 16.26 -12.32
N LEU A 103 20.38 15.77 -13.08
CA LEU A 103 20.56 16.13 -14.49
C LEU A 103 19.72 15.27 -15.45
N ILE A 104 19.10 14.20 -14.95
CA ILE A 104 18.32 13.26 -15.76
C ILE A 104 16.83 13.51 -15.49
N PRO A 105 15.97 13.60 -16.52
CA PRO A 105 14.53 13.69 -16.31
C PRO A 105 14.00 12.53 -15.46
N ILE A 106 13.08 12.81 -14.53
CA ILE A 106 12.51 11.81 -13.59
C ILE A 106 11.91 10.61 -14.35
N SER A 107 11.30 10.84 -15.50
CA SER A 107 10.71 9.81 -16.35
C SER A 107 11.72 8.73 -16.79
N PHE A 108 13.01 9.07 -16.88
CA PHE A 108 14.10 8.16 -17.22
C PHE A 108 14.81 7.56 -15.99
N GLN A 109 14.37 7.89 -14.78
CA GLN A 109 14.98 7.39 -13.56
C GLN A 109 14.16 6.27 -12.93
N THR A 110 14.85 5.20 -12.53
CA THR A 110 14.29 4.14 -11.70
C THR A 110 14.63 4.42 -10.23
N PRO A 111 13.63 4.38 -9.32
CA PRO A 111 13.88 4.43 -7.89
C PRO A 111 14.96 3.41 -7.48
N PRO A 112 15.87 3.76 -6.55
CA PRO A 112 16.94 2.88 -6.10
C PRO A 112 16.47 1.77 -5.14
N ARG A 113 15.18 1.73 -4.79
CA ARG A 113 14.55 0.74 -3.93
C ARG A 113 13.21 0.28 -4.51
N PRO A 114 12.71 -0.91 -4.12
CA PRO A 114 11.32 -1.29 -4.40
C PRO A 114 10.34 -0.24 -3.86
N ILE A 115 9.22 -0.05 -4.57
CA ILE A 115 8.22 1.01 -4.29
C ILE A 115 6.82 0.45 -4.10
N ASP A 116 6.70 -0.84 -3.79
CA ASP A 116 5.42 -1.54 -3.53
C ASP A 116 4.69 -0.89 -2.34
N ASP A 117 5.43 -0.37 -1.36
CA ASP A 117 4.89 0.44 -0.25
C ASP A 117 4.26 1.76 -0.71
N TYR A 118 4.79 2.37 -1.78
CA TYR A 118 4.18 3.53 -2.43
C TYR A 118 2.96 3.14 -3.28
N ALA A 119 2.97 1.97 -3.91
CA ALA A 119 1.79 1.46 -4.61
C ALA A 119 0.63 1.26 -3.62
N ALA A 120 0.89 0.64 -2.46
CA ALA A 120 -0.10 0.52 -1.39
C ALA A 120 -0.63 1.89 -0.91
N LEU A 121 0.24 2.90 -0.83
CA LEU A 121 -0.16 4.28 -0.49
C LEU A 121 -1.04 4.92 -1.58
N VAL A 122 -0.72 4.70 -2.86
CA VAL A 122 -1.54 5.16 -3.99
C VAL A 122 -2.94 4.57 -3.92
N LEU A 123 -3.06 3.27 -3.65
CA LEU A 123 -4.34 2.56 -3.51
C LEU A 123 -5.22 3.23 -2.43
N VAL A 124 -4.66 3.48 -1.24
CA VAL A 124 -5.36 4.15 -0.15
C VAL A 124 -5.76 5.58 -0.52
N LYS A 125 -4.87 6.34 -1.16
CA LYS A 125 -5.17 7.70 -1.61
C LYS A 125 -6.32 7.72 -2.62
N ARG A 126 -6.35 6.78 -3.58
CA ARG A 126 -7.44 6.62 -4.55
C ARG A 126 -8.76 6.34 -3.87
N PHE A 127 -8.76 5.44 -2.88
CA PHE A 127 -9.95 5.11 -2.10
C PHE A 127 -10.48 6.33 -1.31
N LEU A 128 -9.60 7.06 -0.61
CA LEU A 128 -9.97 8.24 0.17
C LEU A 128 -10.48 9.40 -0.71
N ALA A 129 -9.95 9.54 -1.93
CA ALA A 129 -10.42 10.55 -2.88
C ALA A 129 -11.85 10.25 -3.34
N LYS A 130 -12.15 8.99 -3.71
CA LYS A 130 -13.50 8.56 -4.12
C LYS A 130 -14.54 8.66 -2.99
N SER A 131 -14.12 8.49 -1.74
CA SER A 131 -15.04 8.56 -0.58
C SER A 131 -15.45 9.99 -0.20
N LYS A 132 -14.78 11.01 -0.76
CA LYS A 132 -15.07 12.43 -0.50
C LYS A 132 -15.99 13.07 -1.56
N GLU A 133 -16.29 12.35 -2.63
CA GLU A 133 -17.27 12.73 -3.65
C GLU A 133 -18.68 12.32 -3.24
#